data_AF-A0A9R1STH0-F1
#
_entry.id   AF-A0A9R1STH0-F1
#
_cell.length_a   1.000
_cell.length_b   1.000
_cell.length_c   1.000
_cell.angle_alpha   90.00
_cell.angle_beta   90.00
_cell.angle_gamma   90.00
#
_symmetry.space_group_name_H-M   'P 1'
#
loop_
_entity.id
_entity.type
_entity.pdbx_description
1 polymer ?
#
loop_
_entity_poly.entity_id
_entity_poly.type
_entity_poly.pdbx_seq_one_letter_code
_entity_poly.pdbx_strand_id
1 'polypeptide(L)'
;MVEGLNCLGLEERYDAEQPYCFKFTWLGSKSEEINISSNRCANATGQPCFQPVVVTNDSTLPDVNYMWRTGNRSEISCRMRQGYVCIKYAYTYNNAVLNISHFCGKMVENKASPIVEGCYTQQVDSHIIEACACTSAPGGIPCNSAEINQLPVSIIMSSIILSWIIY
;
A
#
# COMPACT_ATOMS: atom_id res chain seq x y z
N MET A 1 -33.22 -4.76 8.17
CA MET A 1 -33.15 -5.04 6.72
C MET A 1 -32.03 -4.18 6.16
N VAL A 2 -30.92 -4.78 5.74
CA VAL A 2 -29.84 -4.04 5.07
C VAL A 2 -30.21 -4.05 3.59
N GLU A 3 -30.67 -2.90 3.08
CA GLU A 3 -30.94 -2.71 1.66
C GLU A 3 -29.63 -2.88 0.87
N GLY A 4 -29.76 -3.58 -0.26
CA GLY A 4 -28.66 -4.05 -1.08
C GLY A 4 -27.74 -2.93 -1.53
N LEU A 5 -26.47 -3.05 -1.14
CA LEU A 5 -25.39 -2.28 -1.74
C LEU A 5 -25.13 -2.84 -3.13
N ASN A 6 -25.78 -2.24 -4.12
CA ASN A 6 -25.55 -2.54 -5.52
C ASN A 6 -24.13 -2.05 -5.89
N CYS A 7 -23.14 -2.95 -5.87
CA CYS A 7 -21.81 -2.69 -6.40
C CYS A 7 -21.87 -2.67 -7.93
N LEU A 8 -22.57 -1.68 -8.51
CA LEU A 8 -22.46 -1.38 -9.93
C LEU A 8 -21.07 -0.80 -10.17
N GLY A 9 -20.17 -1.66 -10.61
CA GLY A 9 -18.91 -1.26 -11.24
C GLY A 9 -19.22 -0.57 -12.55
N LEU A 10 -19.47 0.75 -12.50
CA LEU A 10 -19.15 1.60 -13.62
C LEU A 10 -17.63 1.63 -13.72
N GLU A 11 -17.10 1.33 -14.89
CA GLU A 11 -15.69 1.50 -15.19
C GLU A 11 -15.38 3.00 -15.11
N GLU A 12 -15.06 3.49 -13.92
CA GLU A 12 -14.79 4.90 -13.67
C GLU A 12 -13.52 5.27 -14.45
N ARG A 13 -13.71 5.98 -15.55
CA ARG A 13 -12.63 6.61 -16.31
C ARG A 13 -11.84 7.50 -15.36
N TYR A 14 -10.51 7.46 -15.48
CA TYR A 14 -9.63 8.32 -14.69
C TYR A 14 -10.04 9.80 -14.77
N ASP A 15 -10.13 10.45 -13.61
CA ASP A 15 -10.43 11.88 -13.44
C ASP A 15 -9.28 12.57 -12.68
N ALA A 16 -8.59 13.51 -13.33
CA ALA A 16 -7.44 14.18 -12.74
C ALA A 16 -7.80 15.10 -11.55
N GLU A 17 -9.07 15.49 -11.40
CA GLU A 17 -9.52 16.32 -10.28
C GLU A 17 -9.77 15.49 -9.00
N GLN A 18 -9.65 14.16 -9.09
CA GLN A 18 -9.89 13.24 -7.99
C GLN A 18 -8.58 12.62 -7.48
N PRO A 19 -8.47 12.35 -6.17
CA PRO A 19 -7.34 11.61 -5.61
C PRO A 19 -7.54 10.10 -5.80
N TYR A 20 -6.45 9.40 -6.12
CA TYR A 20 -6.42 7.96 -6.37
C TYR A 20 -5.36 7.25 -5.51
N CYS A 21 -5.61 5.97 -5.23
CA CYS A 21 -4.60 5.05 -4.70
C CYS A 21 -4.24 4.01 -5.75
N PHE A 22 -3.02 3.48 -5.71
CA PHE A 22 -2.73 2.24 -6.41
C PHE A 22 -3.61 1.11 -5.86
N LYS A 23 -4.09 0.24 -6.77
CA LYS A 23 -4.90 -0.94 -6.49
C LYS A 23 -4.38 -2.12 -7.31
N PHE A 24 -3.52 -2.93 -6.72
CA PHE A 24 -2.95 -4.14 -7.32
C PHE A 24 -2.22 -4.97 -6.24
N THR A 25 -1.86 -6.20 -6.55
CA THR A 25 -1.02 -7.04 -5.67
C THR A 25 0.26 -7.46 -6.41
N TRP A 26 1.42 -7.18 -5.82
CA TRP A 26 2.71 -7.68 -6.28
C TRP A 26 3.09 -8.94 -5.51
N LEU A 27 3.51 -10.00 -6.23
CA LEU A 27 3.84 -11.32 -5.65
C LEU A 27 5.34 -11.63 -5.61
N GLY A 28 6.22 -10.64 -5.83
CA GLY A 28 7.66 -10.90 -5.90
C GLY A 28 8.11 -11.40 -7.28
N SER A 29 9.19 -12.20 -7.29
CA SER A 29 9.71 -12.83 -8.50
C SER A 29 8.77 -13.90 -9.04
N LYS A 30 8.77 -14.04 -10.37
CA LYS A 30 8.26 -15.21 -11.06
C LYS A 30 9.03 -16.48 -10.61
N SER A 31 8.51 -17.25 -9.65
CA SER A 31 8.94 -18.66 -9.55
C SER A 31 8.48 -19.39 -10.82
N GLU A 32 9.22 -20.42 -11.25
CA GLU A 32 8.91 -21.21 -12.45
C GLU A 32 7.50 -21.85 -12.40
N GLU A 33 6.87 -21.86 -11.22
CA GLU A 33 5.52 -22.36 -10.96
C GLU A 33 4.43 -21.27 -10.93
N ILE A 34 4.78 -20.00 -11.17
CA ILE A 34 3.77 -18.92 -11.24
C ILE A 34 3.07 -18.96 -12.59
N ASN A 35 2.13 -19.89 -12.74
CA ASN A 35 1.06 -19.78 -13.73
C ASN A 35 0.29 -18.48 -13.46
N ILE A 36 0.52 -17.48 -14.32
CA ILE A 36 -0.13 -16.16 -14.32
C ILE A 36 -1.54 -16.34 -14.89
N SER A 37 -2.36 -17.18 -14.25
CA SER A 37 -3.77 -17.30 -14.55
C SER A 37 -4.56 -16.25 -13.75
N SER A 38 -5.64 -15.75 -14.36
CA SER A 38 -6.41 -14.56 -13.99
C SER A 38 -7.20 -14.63 -12.67
N ASN A 39 -6.87 -15.54 -11.75
CA ASN A 39 -7.68 -15.71 -10.54
C ASN A 39 -6.92 -16.12 -9.26
N ARG A 40 -5.74 -15.52 -9.00
CA ARG A 40 -5.00 -15.83 -7.75
C ARG A 40 -5.60 -15.21 -6.47
N CYS A 41 -6.43 -14.17 -6.59
CA CYS A 41 -7.08 -13.61 -5.40
C CYS A 41 -8.25 -14.46 -4.86
N ALA A 42 -8.87 -15.34 -5.66
CA ALA A 42 -9.97 -16.17 -5.18
C ALA A 42 -9.56 -17.15 -4.07
N ASN A 43 -8.29 -17.56 -4.04
CA ASN A 43 -7.77 -18.50 -3.05
C ASN A 43 -6.96 -17.82 -1.94
N ALA A 44 -6.83 -16.49 -1.97
CA ALA A 44 -6.12 -15.76 -0.93
C ALA A 44 -7.00 -15.67 0.32
N THR A 45 -6.63 -16.40 1.37
CA THR A 45 -7.32 -16.34 2.67
C THR A 45 -6.44 -15.59 3.68
N GLY A 46 -7.05 -14.68 4.43
CA GLY A 46 -6.37 -13.96 5.51
C GLY A 46 -5.46 -12.80 5.09
N GLN A 47 -5.26 -12.54 3.79
CA GLN A 47 -4.45 -11.43 3.27
C GLN A 47 -5.19 -10.63 2.20
N PRO A 48 -5.02 -9.30 2.16
CA PRO A 48 -5.58 -8.50 1.07
C PRO A 48 -4.98 -8.90 -0.28
N CYS A 49 -5.82 -9.13 -1.29
CA CYS A 49 -5.39 -9.40 -2.66
C CYS A 49 -6.28 -8.65 -3.65
N PHE A 50 -5.66 -7.93 -4.60
CA PHE A 50 -6.35 -7.11 -5.58
C PHE A 50 -5.79 -7.35 -6.98
N GLN A 51 -6.69 -7.36 -7.96
CA GLN A 51 -6.32 -7.39 -9.37
C GLN A 51 -5.95 -5.96 -9.85
N PRO A 52 -5.00 -5.85 -10.79
CA PRO A 52 -4.22 -6.94 -11.39
C PRO A 52 -3.14 -7.48 -10.45
N VAL A 53 -2.72 -8.73 -10.68
CA VAL A 53 -1.53 -9.29 -10.03
C VAL A 53 -0.28 -8.93 -10.86
N VAL A 54 0.72 -8.35 -10.21
CA VAL A 54 1.98 -7.91 -10.80
C VAL A 54 3.11 -8.83 -10.33
N VAL A 55 4.01 -9.20 -11.24
CA VAL A 55 5.21 -9.98 -10.94
C VAL A 55 6.42 -9.31 -11.56
N THR A 56 7.55 -9.36 -10.88
CA THR A 56 8.84 -8.94 -11.43
C THR A 56 9.70 -10.18 -11.66
N ASN A 57 10.79 -10.07 -12.43
CA ASN A 57 11.61 -11.26 -12.72
C ASN A 57 12.63 -11.55 -11.61
N ASP A 58 13.03 -10.52 -10.87
CA ASP A 58 14.18 -10.51 -9.95
C ASP A 58 13.78 -10.20 -8.50
N SER A 59 12.48 -10.29 -8.18
CA SER A 59 11.93 -9.89 -6.87
C SER A 59 12.17 -8.43 -6.50
N THR A 60 12.56 -7.57 -7.46
CA THR A 60 12.58 -6.13 -7.22
C THR A 60 11.15 -5.59 -7.19
N LEU A 61 10.96 -4.51 -6.44
CA LEU A 61 9.67 -3.83 -6.38
C LEU A 61 9.29 -3.29 -7.78
N PRO A 62 8.01 -3.36 -8.16
CA PRO A 62 7.57 -2.82 -9.44
C PRO A 62 7.78 -1.30 -9.48
N ASP A 63 8.22 -0.78 -10.63
CA ASP A 63 8.27 0.65 -10.88
C ASP A 63 6.84 1.19 -11.09
N VAL A 64 6.20 1.55 -9.98
CA VAL A 64 4.84 2.08 -9.96
C VAL A 64 4.72 3.44 -10.66
N ASN A 65 5.81 4.22 -10.73
CA ASN A 65 5.84 5.48 -11.45
C ASN A 65 5.79 5.23 -12.96
N TYR A 66 6.50 4.22 -13.44
CA TYR A 66 6.37 3.75 -14.82
C TYR A 66 4.97 3.22 -15.09
N MET A 67 4.43 2.34 -14.23
CA MET A 67 3.08 1.80 -14.37
C MET A 67 2.01 2.91 -14.44
N TRP A 68 2.13 3.96 -13.62
CA TRP A 68 1.19 5.09 -13.62
C TRP A 68 1.25 5.95 -14.89
N ARG A 69 2.45 6.08 -15.47
CA ARG A 69 2.69 6.90 -16.67
C ARG A 69 2.28 6.18 -17.95
N THR A 70 2.46 4.87 -18.02
CA THR A 70 2.30 4.09 -19.27
C THR A 70 1.12 3.13 -19.25
N GLY A 71 0.67 2.68 -18.08
CA GLY A 71 -0.39 1.70 -17.92
C GLY A 71 -1.80 2.30 -17.90
N ASN A 72 -2.80 1.43 -17.94
CA ASN A 72 -4.20 1.83 -17.78
C ASN A 72 -4.49 2.17 -16.30
N ARG A 73 -4.55 3.47 -16.00
CA ARG A 73 -4.81 3.97 -14.64
C ARG A 73 -6.11 3.42 -14.05
N SER A 74 -7.16 3.25 -14.84
CA SER A 74 -8.45 2.73 -14.34
C SER A 74 -8.35 1.27 -13.87
N GLU A 75 -7.39 0.49 -14.38
CA GLU A 75 -7.16 -0.89 -13.95
C GLU A 75 -6.33 -0.98 -12.67
N ILE A 76 -5.24 -0.20 -12.59
CA ILE A 76 -4.24 -0.28 -11.50
C ILE A 76 -4.52 0.67 -10.33
N SER A 77 -5.69 1.33 -10.31
CA SER A 77 -6.03 2.29 -9.26
C SER A 77 -7.47 2.17 -8.79
N CYS A 78 -7.75 2.86 -7.70
CA CYS A 78 -9.10 3.15 -7.22
C CYS A 78 -9.19 4.61 -6.82
N ARG A 79 -10.36 5.21 -7.06
CA ARG A 79 -10.68 6.56 -6.59
C ARG A 79 -10.82 6.54 -5.07
N MET A 80 -10.24 7.54 -4.41
CA MET A 80 -10.40 7.72 -2.97
C MET A 80 -11.82 8.22 -2.67
N ARG A 81 -12.55 7.47 -1.85
CA ARG A 81 -13.86 7.85 -1.32
C ARG A 81 -13.69 8.55 0.02
N GLN A 82 -14.76 9.20 0.51
CA GLN A 82 -14.72 9.85 1.82
C GLN A 82 -14.30 8.87 2.92
N GLY A 83 -13.27 9.26 3.68
CA GLY A 83 -12.68 8.48 4.76
C GLY A 83 -11.79 7.32 4.32
N TYR A 84 -11.52 7.17 3.01
CA TYR A 84 -10.54 6.20 2.52
C TYR A 84 -9.15 6.83 2.51
N VAL A 85 -8.15 5.98 2.71
CA VAL A 85 -6.72 6.27 2.64
C VAL A 85 -6.08 5.28 1.67
N CYS A 86 -4.93 5.63 1.16
CA CYS A 86 -4.13 4.74 0.34
C CYS A 86 -3.32 3.83 1.25
N ILE A 87 -3.52 2.53 1.07
CA ILE A 87 -2.92 1.50 1.91
C ILE A 87 -1.88 0.74 1.09
N LYS A 88 -0.72 0.54 1.69
CA LYS A 88 0.28 -0.43 1.26
C LYS A 88 0.41 -1.48 2.35
N TYR A 89 0.18 -2.73 2.00
CA TYR A 89 0.18 -3.86 2.92
C TYR A 89 1.23 -4.87 2.48
N ALA A 90 2.34 -4.96 3.21
CA ALA A 90 3.45 -5.84 2.91
C ALA A 90 3.46 -7.04 3.86
N TYR A 91 3.63 -8.24 3.30
CA TYR A 91 3.71 -9.48 4.04
C TYR A 91 5.13 -10.05 3.94
N THR A 92 5.83 -10.11 5.06
CA THR A 92 7.24 -10.51 5.13
C THR A 92 7.39 -11.81 5.92
N TYR A 93 8.20 -12.72 5.41
CA TYR A 93 8.57 -13.98 6.07
C TYR A 93 10.08 -14.18 5.97
N ASN A 94 10.74 -14.52 7.08
CA ASN A 94 12.20 -14.73 7.12
C ASN A 94 13.01 -13.62 6.41
N ASN A 95 12.65 -12.35 6.66
CA ASN A 95 13.25 -11.15 6.05
C ASN A 95 13.09 -11.04 4.51
N ALA A 96 12.22 -11.84 3.90
CA ALA A 96 11.85 -11.73 2.50
C ALA A 96 10.40 -11.26 2.36
N VAL A 97 10.17 -10.22 1.56
CA VAL A 97 8.82 -9.75 1.23
C VAL A 97 8.19 -10.76 0.28
N LEU A 98 7.11 -11.41 0.73
CA LEU A 98 6.37 -12.41 -0.04
C LEU A 98 5.38 -11.76 -1.00
N ASN A 99 4.65 -10.76 -0.54
CA ASN A 99 3.74 -9.98 -1.37
C ASN A 99 3.52 -8.58 -0.81
N ILE A 100 3.09 -7.68 -1.68
CA ILE A 100 2.63 -6.35 -1.32
C ILE A 100 1.31 -6.08 -2.02
N SER A 101 0.29 -5.71 -1.25
CA SER A 101 -1.01 -5.28 -1.76
C SER A 101 -1.19 -3.78 -1.59
N HIS A 102 -1.53 -3.11 -2.68
CA HIS A 102 -1.87 -1.69 -2.74
C HIS A 102 -3.38 -1.57 -2.91
N PHE A 103 -4.05 -0.71 -2.14
CA PHE A 103 -5.49 -0.50 -2.27
C PHE A 103 -5.98 0.76 -1.57
N CYS A 104 -7.21 1.19 -1.91
CA CYS A 104 -7.94 2.19 -1.14
C CYS A 104 -8.74 1.49 -0.05
N GLY A 105 -8.68 1.97 1.19
CA GLY A 105 -9.47 1.41 2.27
C GLY A 105 -9.53 2.32 3.48
N LYS A 106 -10.07 1.82 4.59
CA LYS A 106 -10.04 2.52 5.87
C LYS A 106 -9.07 1.79 6.78
N MET A 107 -8.21 2.54 7.45
CA MET A 107 -7.31 2.02 8.46
C MET A 107 -7.65 2.71 9.77
N VAL A 108 -7.80 1.94 10.84
CA VAL A 108 -8.16 2.46 12.17
C VAL A 108 -7.27 1.84 13.23
N GLU A 109 -6.85 2.68 14.17
CA GLU A 109 -6.20 2.22 15.39
C GLU A 109 -7.24 2.09 16.51
N ASN A 110 -7.15 1.04 17.32
CA ASN A 110 -7.96 0.87 18.53
C ASN A 110 -9.47 1.02 18.33
N LYS A 111 -9.97 0.68 17.12
CA LYS A 111 -11.38 0.77 16.70
C LYS A 111 -12.00 2.19 16.79
N ALA A 112 -11.19 3.24 16.95
CA ALA A 112 -11.69 4.59 17.23
C ALA A 112 -11.00 5.69 16.41
N SER A 113 -9.70 5.58 16.18
CA SER A 113 -8.92 6.65 15.52
C SER A 113 -8.65 6.30 14.06
N PRO A 114 -9.12 7.09 13.08
CA PRO A 114 -8.75 6.89 11.68
C PRO A 114 -7.26 7.17 11.49
N ILE A 115 -6.55 6.22 10.89
CA ILE A 115 -5.16 6.38 10.50
C ILE A 115 -5.16 6.96 9.09
N VAL A 116 -4.67 8.19 8.94
CA VAL A 116 -4.59 8.92 7.66
C VAL A 116 -3.19 8.96 7.05
N GLU A 117 -2.17 8.70 7.88
CA GLU A 117 -0.76 8.68 7.50
C GLU A 117 0.03 7.81 8.50
N GLY A 118 1.11 7.18 8.04
CA GLY A 118 2.05 6.43 8.88
C GLY A 118 2.05 4.92 8.60
N CYS A 119 3.04 4.22 9.14
CA CYS A 119 3.23 2.77 8.98
C CYS A 119 3.14 2.05 10.32
N TYR A 120 2.49 0.89 10.30
CA TYR A 120 2.24 0.07 11.48
C TYR A 120 2.66 -1.35 11.19
N THR A 121 3.43 -1.92 12.11
CA THR A 121 3.93 -3.29 11.98
C THR A 121 3.27 -4.19 13.02
N GLN A 122 2.87 -5.38 12.59
CA GLN A 122 2.40 -6.44 13.48
C GLN A 122 3.14 -7.73 13.17
N GLN A 123 3.60 -8.41 14.22
CA GLN A 123 4.09 -9.78 14.09
C GLN A 123 2.93 -10.76 14.29
N VAL A 124 2.74 -11.66 13.33
CA VAL A 124 1.76 -12.76 13.39
C VAL A 124 2.51 -14.05 13.08
N ASP A 125 2.63 -14.91 14.08
CA ASP A 125 3.50 -16.09 14.06
C ASP A 125 4.94 -15.72 13.65
N SER A 126 5.42 -16.30 12.54
CA SER A 126 6.73 -16.06 11.94
C SER A 126 6.72 -14.98 10.86
N HIS A 127 5.61 -14.29 10.67
CA HIS A 127 5.44 -13.26 9.66
C HIS A 127 5.40 -11.87 10.27
N ILE A 128 5.90 -10.90 9.50
CA ILE A 128 5.78 -9.48 9.79
C ILE A 128 4.85 -8.88 8.75
N ILE A 129 3.77 -8.28 9.23
CA ILE A 129 2.84 -7.47 8.44
C ILE A 129 3.22 -6.02 8.65
N GLU A 130 3.46 -5.28 7.57
CA GLU A 130 3.56 -3.83 7.59
C GLU A 130 2.38 -3.24 6.81
N ALA A 131 1.62 -2.35 7.44
CA ALA A 131 0.54 -1.60 6.81
C ALA A 131 0.85 -0.11 6.91
N CYS A 132 1.03 0.54 5.77
CA CYS A 132 1.21 1.98 5.67
C CYS A 132 -0.04 2.64 5.10
N ALA A 133 -0.44 3.76 5.68
CA ALA A 133 -1.49 4.63 5.20
C ALA A 133 -0.90 5.97 4.74
N CYS A 134 -1.53 6.58 3.73
CA CYS A 134 -1.25 7.95 3.31
C CYS A 134 -2.46 8.52 2.55
N THR A 135 -2.48 9.83 2.36
CA THR A 135 -3.54 10.52 1.59
C THR A 135 -2.96 11.09 0.30
N SER A 136 -3.43 10.61 -0.85
CA SER A 136 -2.97 11.12 -2.16
C SER A 136 -3.59 12.48 -2.49
N ALA A 137 -2.84 13.31 -3.21
CA ALA A 137 -3.36 14.53 -3.81
C ALA A 137 -4.04 14.25 -5.17
N PRO A 138 -5.07 15.02 -5.55
CA PRO A 138 -5.63 15.00 -6.91
C PRO A 138 -4.58 15.24 -7.98
N GLY A 139 -4.68 14.55 -9.12
CA GLY A 139 -3.78 14.68 -10.26
C GLY A 139 -2.35 14.15 -10.05
N GLY A 140 -2.00 13.81 -8.81
CA GLY A 140 -0.69 13.27 -8.44
C GLY A 140 -0.54 11.77 -8.70
N ILE A 141 0.69 11.28 -8.56
CA ILE A 141 0.95 9.85 -8.45
C ILE A 141 0.47 9.39 -7.07
N PRO A 142 -0.25 8.25 -6.96
CA PRO A 142 -0.69 7.73 -5.67
C PRO A 142 0.44 7.57 -4.64
N CYS A 143 0.19 8.01 -3.41
CA CYS A 143 1.18 8.04 -2.34
C CYS A 143 1.54 6.66 -1.79
N ASN A 144 0.68 5.64 -1.97
CA ASN A 144 0.97 4.26 -1.56
C ASN A 144 1.90 3.58 -2.56
N SER A 145 2.98 4.24 -2.96
CA SER A 145 3.98 3.70 -3.86
C SER A 145 4.81 2.59 -3.20
N ALA A 146 5.39 1.72 -4.02
CA ALA A 146 6.21 0.63 -3.53
C ALA A 146 7.51 1.10 -2.85
N GLU A 147 7.97 2.32 -3.12
CA GLU A 147 9.17 2.88 -2.49
C GLU A 147 8.96 3.08 -0.98
N ILE A 148 9.64 2.26 -0.19
CA ILE A 148 9.80 2.46 1.25
C ILE A 148 10.88 3.53 1.41
N ASN A 149 10.51 4.81 1.33
CA ASN A 149 11.37 5.88 1.82
C ASN A 149 11.30 5.89 3.36
N GLN A 150 11.86 4.85 3.99
CA GLN A 150 12.33 5.00 5.36
C GLN A 150 13.64 5.79 5.29
N LEU A 151 13.54 7.12 5.27
CA LEU A 151 14.62 7.91 5.82
C LEU A 151 14.72 7.51 7.30
N PRO A 152 15.85 6.99 7.78
CA PRO A 152 16.01 6.75 9.20
C PRO A 152 15.87 8.10 9.89
N VAL A 153 14.84 8.25 10.72
CA VAL A 153 14.74 9.40 11.64
C VAL A 153 15.87 9.20 12.65
N SER A 154 17.05 9.69 12.30
CA SER A 154 18.15 9.85 13.25
C SER A 154 17.66 10.91 14.24
N ILE A 155 17.24 10.45 15.42
CA ILE A 155 16.87 11.32 16.53
C ILE A 155 18.14 12.09 16.90
N ILE A 156 18.23 13.34 16.44
CA ILE A 156 19.23 14.28 16.94
C ILE A 156 18.79 14.62 18.37
N MET A 157 19.23 13.81 19.33
CA MET A 157 19.13 14.16 20.75
C MET A 157 20.02 15.37 20.99
N SER A 158 19.38 16.52 21.15
CA SER A 158 19.97 17.78 21.53
C SER A 158 20.88 17.63 22.76
N SER A 159 22.18 17.82 22.59
CA SER A 159 23.13 17.99 23.69
C SER A 159 23.18 19.47 24.08
N ILE A 160 22.14 19.96 24.75
CA ILE A 160 22.20 21.21 25.52
C ILE A 160 22.57 20.87 26.95
N ILE A 161 23.83 20.49 27.22
CA ILE A 161 24.43 20.59 28.56
C ILE A 161 25.92 20.88 28.41
N LEU A 162 26.29 22.11 28.06
CA LEU A 162 27.62 22.67 28.33
C LEU A 162 27.53 24.18 28.65
N SER A 163 26.52 24.59 29.40
CA SER A 163 26.45 25.92 30.04
C SER A 163 26.28 25.83 31.55
N TRP A 164 27.00 24.88 32.16
CA TRP A 164 27.32 24.84 33.60
C TRP A 164 28.84 24.73 33.81
N ILE A 165 29.61 25.29 32.89
CA ILE A 165 31.01 25.63 33.10
C ILE A 165 31.14 27.05 32.56
N ILE A 166 31.52 28.00 33.41
CA ILE A 166 31.55 29.46 33.22
C ILE A 166 30.22 30.17 33.57
N TYR A 167 29.85 30.16 34.85
CA TYR A 167 29.87 31.35 35.72
C TYR A 167 29.82 30.92 37.19
#